data_AF-A0A379S7D3-F1
#
_entry.id   AF-A0A379S7D3-F1
#
_cell.length_a   1.000
_cell.length_b   1.000
_cell.length_c   1.000
_cell.angle_alpha   90.00
_cell.angle_beta   90.00
_cell.angle_gamma   90.00
#
_symmetry.space_group_name_H-M   'P 1'
#
loop_
_entity.id
_entity.type
_entity.pdbx_description
1 polymer ?
#
loop_
_entity_poly.entity_id
_entity_poly.type
_entity_poly.pdbx_seq_one_letter_code
_entity_poly.pdbx_strand_id
1 'polypeptide(L)'
;MIGRLEHLGLVDRKSKAMKSAFLDYSEMPAIELDRTSQFNYFPIGDTLWEKATDELDDVYGALGSFIVKIAFLNLNITQDKTGFYRIEINELGLYVRDTYEFMNDGDDQPLGYWGWDNVVKPGIISELFESAKITEDGKDYFRVTNGSFVQYREKCHKEGKNVTGDFFVYSTVKRIKVDITIHLNDIDIEEYVTRTNKRA
;
A
#
# COMPACT_ATOMS: atom_id res chain seq x y z
N MET A 1 10.35 12.03 0.55
CA MET A 1 11.44 11.89 1.55
C MET A 1 11.51 13.02 2.57
N ILE A 2 11.81 14.28 2.19
CA ILE A 2 11.97 15.39 3.17
C ILE A 2 10.75 15.55 4.09
N GLY A 3 9.53 15.47 3.55
CA GLY A 3 8.32 15.53 4.39
C GLY A 3 8.18 14.38 5.39
N ARG A 4 8.78 13.21 5.12
CA ARG A 4 8.83 12.12 6.11
C ARG A 4 9.80 12.45 7.24
N LEU A 5 10.98 12.98 6.89
CA LEU A 5 11.98 13.43 7.88
C LEU A 5 11.43 14.58 8.74
N GLU A 6 10.63 15.46 8.16
CA GLU A 6 9.91 16.49 8.92
C GLU A 6 8.93 15.88 9.93
N HIS A 7 8.12 14.90 9.51
CA HIS A 7 7.19 14.21 10.42
C HIS A 7 7.92 13.50 11.58
N LEU A 8 9.16 13.06 11.35
CA LEU A 8 10.04 12.50 12.39
C LEU A 8 10.73 13.58 13.25
N GLY A 9 10.48 14.87 13.00
CA GLY A 9 11.07 15.98 13.73
C GLY A 9 12.55 16.24 13.41
N LEU A 10 13.03 15.71 12.27
CA LEU A 10 14.41 15.83 11.80
C LEU A 10 14.63 17.01 10.85
N VAL A 11 13.55 17.60 10.33
CA VAL A 11 13.57 18.85 9.57
C VAL A 11 12.78 19.89 10.37
N ASP A 12 13.40 21.03 10.64
CA ASP A 12 12.74 22.18 11.26
C ASP A 12 12.46 23.25 10.20
N ARG A 13 11.18 23.49 9.93
CA ARG A 13 10.73 24.49 8.95
C ARG A 13 11.08 25.92 9.35
N LYS A 14 11.10 26.23 10.65
CA LYS A 14 11.33 27.59 11.14
C LYS A 14 12.80 27.96 11.02
N SER A 15 13.67 27.06 11.45
CA SER A 15 15.12 27.28 11.38
C SER A 15 15.73 26.87 10.04
N LYS A 16 14.93 26.31 9.11
CA LYS A 16 15.38 25.78 7.82
C LYS A 16 16.56 24.82 7.96
N ALA A 17 16.54 24.00 9.01
CA ALA A 17 17.67 23.15 9.38
C ALA A 17 17.27 21.69 9.51
N MET A 18 18.26 20.80 9.36
CA MET A 18 18.11 19.38 9.64
C MET A 18 18.92 18.97 10.86
N LYS A 19 18.41 17.98 11.60
CA LYS A 19 19.13 17.37 12.72
C LYS A 19 19.95 16.19 12.21
N SER A 20 21.19 16.09 12.66
CA SER A 20 21.97 14.87 12.47
C SER A 20 21.30 13.71 13.23
N ALA A 21 21.22 12.55 12.60
CA ALA A 21 20.53 11.40 13.16
C ALA A 21 21.00 10.11 12.49
N PHE A 22 21.01 9.03 13.24
CA PHE A 22 21.15 7.67 12.72
C PHE A 22 19.87 6.90 13.02
N LEU A 23 19.23 6.36 11.98
CA LEU A 23 17.99 5.59 12.07
C LEU A 23 18.24 4.19 11.51
N ASP A 24 17.94 3.18 12.33
CA ASP A 24 17.97 1.78 11.96
C ASP A 24 16.61 1.14 12.24
N TYR A 25 15.95 0.75 11.15
CA TYR A 25 14.63 0.15 11.10
C TYR A 25 14.65 -1.20 10.39
N SER A 26 15.83 -1.83 10.24
CA SER A 26 15.95 -3.10 9.50
C SER A 26 15.04 -4.20 10.06
N GLU A 27 14.74 -4.18 11.38
CA GLU A 27 13.87 -5.17 12.04
C GLU A 27 12.39 -4.78 12.12
N MET A 28 11.99 -3.62 11.58
CA MET A 28 10.58 -3.21 11.62
C MET A 28 9.74 -3.98 10.58
N PRO A 29 8.51 -4.40 10.93
CA PRO A 29 7.57 -4.95 9.97
C PRO A 29 7.05 -3.87 9.01
N ALA A 30 6.54 -4.31 7.86
CA ALA A 30 6.03 -3.43 6.79
C ALA A 30 4.99 -2.39 7.28
N ILE A 31 4.11 -2.77 8.20
CA ILE A 31 3.10 -1.85 8.76
C ILE A 31 3.71 -0.72 9.59
N GLU A 32 4.83 -0.97 10.27
CA GLU A 32 5.55 0.06 11.03
C GLU A 32 6.33 0.96 10.08
N LEU A 33 7.04 0.37 9.11
CA LEU A 33 7.74 1.11 8.04
C LEU A 33 6.80 2.05 7.28
N ASP A 34 5.55 1.63 7.02
CA ASP A 34 4.54 2.46 6.35
C ASP A 34 4.25 3.77 7.08
N ARG A 35 4.30 3.71 8.41
CA ARG A 35 4.02 4.84 9.29
C ARG A 35 5.27 5.69 9.53
N THR A 36 6.45 5.08 9.52
CA THR A 36 7.69 5.72 10.00
C THR A 36 8.64 6.17 8.89
N SER A 37 8.96 5.32 7.91
CA SER A 37 10.06 5.56 6.98
C SER A 37 9.68 5.44 5.51
N GLN A 38 8.45 5.03 5.19
CA GLN A 38 7.96 5.03 3.82
C GLN A 38 8.02 6.44 3.23
N PHE A 39 8.67 6.55 2.07
CA PHE A 39 8.94 7.82 1.44
C PHE A 39 8.71 7.85 -0.07
N ASN A 40 8.53 6.67 -0.69
CA ASN A 40 8.21 6.54 -2.10
C ASN A 40 7.35 5.29 -2.37
N TYR A 41 6.69 5.23 -3.52
CA TYR A 41 5.95 4.07 -3.97
C TYR A 41 5.94 4.02 -5.50
N PHE A 42 5.68 2.84 -6.06
CA PHE A 42 5.37 2.69 -7.46
C PHE A 42 4.22 1.67 -7.62
N PRO A 43 3.20 2.00 -8.43
CA PRO A 43 2.13 1.06 -8.73
C PRO A 43 2.57 0.02 -9.77
N ILE A 44 1.96 -1.16 -9.73
CA ILE A 44 2.14 -2.25 -10.68
C ILE A 44 0.76 -2.71 -11.17
N GLY A 45 0.65 -2.92 -12.49
CA GLY A 45 -0.59 -3.37 -13.13
C GLY A 45 -1.65 -2.28 -13.24
N ASP A 46 -1.26 -1.00 -13.29
CA ASP A 46 -2.19 0.13 -13.43
C ASP A 46 -2.65 0.35 -14.88
N THR A 47 -1.90 -0.17 -15.87
CA THR A 47 -2.23 0.07 -17.28
C THR A 47 -3.05 -1.06 -17.89
N LEU A 48 -4.00 -0.70 -18.78
CA LEU A 48 -4.81 -1.65 -19.54
C LEU A 48 -3.98 -2.62 -20.41
N TRP A 49 -2.77 -2.20 -20.80
CA TRP A 49 -1.86 -3.03 -21.59
C TRP A 49 -1.21 -4.13 -20.72
N GLU A 50 -0.71 -3.77 -19.52
CA GLU A 50 -0.16 -4.74 -18.56
C GLU A 50 -1.21 -5.80 -18.17
N LYS A 51 -2.45 -5.37 -17.89
CA LYS A 51 -3.56 -6.31 -17.58
C LYS A 51 -3.96 -7.22 -18.74
N ALA A 52 -3.66 -6.83 -19.98
CA ALA A 52 -4.08 -7.55 -21.19
C ALA A 52 -2.98 -8.47 -21.76
N THR A 53 -1.71 -8.20 -21.46
CA THR A 53 -0.57 -8.95 -22.02
C THR A 53 0.19 -9.80 -21.01
N ASP A 54 0.11 -9.51 -19.71
CA ASP A 54 0.66 -10.42 -18.71
C ASP A 54 -0.22 -11.67 -18.62
N GLU A 55 0.41 -12.84 -18.71
CA GLU A 55 -0.24 -14.08 -18.29
C GLU A 55 -0.70 -13.90 -16.84
N LEU A 56 -1.90 -14.35 -16.51
CA LEU A 56 -2.48 -14.33 -15.17
C LEU A 56 -1.54 -15.09 -14.21
N ASP A 57 -0.52 -14.40 -13.70
CA ASP A 57 0.36 -14.88 -12.64
C ASP A 57 -0.45 -14.88 -11.33
N ASP A 58 -0.21 -15.86 -10.47
CA ASP A 58 -0.95 -16.06 -9.22
C ASP A 58 -0.94 -14.79 -8.35
N VAL A 59 0.12 -13.98 -8.47
CA VAL A 59 0.26 -12.67 -7.81
C VAL A 59 -0.75 -11.64 -8.33
N TYR A 60 -0.91 -11.52 -9.65
CA TYR A 60 -1.93 -10.63 -10.25
C TYR A 60 -3.34 -11.16 -10.02
N GLY A 61 -3.53 -12.48 -10.03
CA GLY A 61 -4.80 -13.11 -9.68
C GLY A 61 -5.21 -12.86 -8.22
N ALA A 62 -4.25 -12.77 -7.31
CA ALA A 62 -4.49 -12.54 -5.89
C ALA A 62 -4.65 -11.05 -5.53
N LEU A 63 -3.87 -10.15 -6.13
CA LEU A 63 -3.78 -8.75 -5.70
C LEU A 63 -4.30 -7.74 -6.74
N GLY A 64 -4.59 -8.17 -7.97
CA GLY A 64 -4.97 -7.25 -9.05
C GLY A 64 -3.90 -6.19 -9.31
N SER A 65 -4.28 -4.91 -9.28
CA SER A 65 -3.34 -3.77 -9.31
C SER A 65 -2.85 -3.52 -7.89
N PHE A 66 -1.54 -3.53 -7.66
CA PHE A 66 -0.98 -3.37 -6.31
C PHE A 66 0.15 -2.34 -6.27
N ILE A 67 0.42 -1.82 -5.08
CA ILE A 67 1.45 -0.80 -4.87
C ILE A 67 2.63 -1.41 -4.14
N VAL A 68 3.82 -1.26 -4.71
CA VAL A 68 5.07 -1.49 -3.99
C VAL A 68 5.49 -0.20 -3.32
N LYS A 69 5.60 -0.25 -2.00
CA LYS A 69 6.07 0.86 -1.18
C LYS A 69 7.54 0.71 -0.87
N ILE A 70 8.23 1.85 -0.81
CA ILE A 70 9.65 1.96 -0.53
C ILE A 70 9.86 2.76 0.76
N ALA A 71 10.59 2.16 1.67
CA ALA A 71 11.00 2.72 2.94
C ALA A 71 12.52 2.68 3.08
N PHE A 72 13.12 3.63 3.80
CA PHE A 72 14.52 3.50 4.21
C PHE A 72 14.56 2.62 5.47
N LEU A 73 15.54 1.71 5.52
CA LEU A 73 15.80 0.87 6.69
C LEU A 73 16.99 1.38 7.48
N ASN A 74 18.04 1.81 6.79
CA ASN A 74 19.23 2.37 7.41
C ASN A 74 19.52 3.75 6.82
N LEU A 75 19.39 4.79 7.64
CA LEU A 75 19.56 6.19 7.22
C LEU A 75 20.46 6.93 8.20
N ASN A 76 21.44 7.65 7.67
CA ASN A 76 22.33 8.52 8.42
C ASN A 76 22.23 9.96 7.87
N ILE A 77 22.04 10.93 8.76
CA ILE A 77 22.04 12.36 8.43
C ILE A 77 23.23 12.96 9.16
N THR A 78 24.14 13.55 8.40
CA THR A 78 25.26 14.32 8.93
C THR A 78 25.23 15.73 8.36
N GLN A 79 25.86 16.66 9.05
CA GLN A 79 26.10 18.01 8.54
C GLN A 79 27.60 18.23 8.46
N ASP A 80 28.08 18.72 7.33
CA ASP A 80 29.48 19.09 7.16
C ASP A 80 29.79 20.47 7.76
N LYS A 81 31.08 20.82 7.79
CA LYS A 81 31.55 22.11 8.34
C LYS A 81 31.13 23.31 7.49
N THR A 82 30.72 23.08 6.25
CA THR A 82 30.26 24.11 5.31
C THR A 82 28.75 24.30 5.33
N GLY A 83 28.03 23.54 6.16
CA GLY A 83 26.60 23.65 6.37
C GLY A 83 25.74 22.75 5.48
N PHE A 84 26.34 21.95 4.59
CA PHE A 84 25.60 20.97 3.79
C PHE A 84 25.20 19.77 4.64
N TYR A 85 23.96 19.35 4.47
CA TYR A 85 23.44 18.11 5.01
C TYR A 85 23.73 16.98 4.03
N ARG A 86 24.25 15.88 4.55
CA ARG A 86 24.48 14.64 3.82
C ARG A 86 23.58 13.56 4.39
N ILE A 87 22.65 13.09 3.58
CA ILE A 87 21.74 11.98 3.90
C ILE A 87 22.26 10.75 3.18
N GLU A 88 22.64 9.74 3.93
CA GLU A 88 23.08 8.45 3.43
C GLU A 88 22.01 7.40 3.73
N ILE A 89 21.62 6.63 2.71
CA ILE A 89 20.74 5.48 2.86
C ILE A 89 21.53 4.25 2.45
N ASN A 90 21.69 3.30 3.37
CA ASN A 90 22.48 2.08 3.16
C ASN A 90 21.61 0.86 2.89
N GLU A 91 20.32 0.92 3.23
CA GLU A 91 19.38 -0.16 3.01
C GLU A 91 17.96 0.36 2.80
N LEU A 92 17.26 -0.23 1.82
CA LEU A 92 15.86 0.01 1.51
C LEU A 92 15.00 -1.22 1.84
N GLY A 93 13.77 -0.96 2.24
CA GLY A 93 12.73 -1.95 2.43
C GLY A 93 11.65 -1.77 1.38
N LEU A 94 11.36 -2.83 0.63
CA LEU A 94 10.27 -2.88 -0.35
C LEU A 94 9.19 -3.83 0.17
N TYR A 95 7.93 -3.40 0.13
CA TYR A 95 6.81 -4.24 0.53
C TYR A 95 5.55 -3.86 -0.23
N VAL A 96 4.67 -4.82 -0.43
CA VAL A 96 3.33 -4.60 -0.97
C VAL A 96 2.41 -4.16 0.16
N ARG A 97 1.56 -3.18 -0.12
CA ARG A 97 0.39 -2.87 0.71
C ARG A 97 -0.84 -2.90 -0.17
N ASP A 98 -1.84 -3.61 0.29
CA ASP A 98 -3.16 -3.64 -0.31
C ASP A 98 -4.26 -3.41 0.75
N THR A 99 -5.43 -3.00 0.29
CA THR A 99 -6.63 -2.77 1.09
C THR A 99 -7.76 -3.64 0.58
N TYR A 100 -8.18 -4.59 1.41
CA TYR A 100 -9.46 -5.26 1.21
C TYR A 100 -10.55 -4.46 1.92
N GLU A 101 -11.21 -3.62 1.14
CA GLU A 101 -12.40 -2.89 1.55
C GLU A 101 -13.62 -3.38 0.78
N PHE A 102 -14.72 -3.62 1.49
CA PHE A 102 -15.97 -4.10 0.90
C PHE A 102 -16.92 -2.92 0.63
N MET A 103 -16.43 -1.93 -0.11
CA MET A 103 -17.15 -0.69 -0.44
C MET A 103 -17.55 -0.69 -1.92
N ASN A 104 -18.74 -0.16 -2.21
CA ASN A 104 -19.19 0.02 -3.59
C ASN A 104 -18.84 1.42 -4.09
N ASP A 105 -18.08 1.51 -5.18
CA ASP A 105 -17.89 2.74 -5.95
C ASP A 105 -18.77 2.68 -7.21
N GLY A 106 -20.06 3.00 -7.04
CA GLY A 106 -21.09 2.83 -8.06
C GLY A 106 -21.91 1.55 -7.85
N ASP A 107 -21.85 0.63 -8.82
CA ASP A 107 -22.63 -0.61 -8.81
C ASP A 107 -22.08 -1.63 -7.79
N ASP A 108 -22.94 -2.58 -7.38
CA ASP A 108 -22.58 -3.61 -6.41
C ASP A 108 -21.57 -4.60 -6.99
N GLN A 109 -20.29 -4.42 -6.63
CA GLN A 109 -19.18 -5.13 -7.26
C GLN A 109 -19.29 -6.64 -7.00
N PRO A 110 -19.23 -7.48 -8.05
CA PRO A 110 -19.20 -8.93 -7.89
C PRO A 110 -17.86 -9.40 -7.30
N LEU A 111 -17.94 -10.27 -6.31
CA LEU A 111 -16.80 -10.93 -5.65
C LEU A 111 -16.67 -12.42 -6.07
N GLY A 112 -17.41 -12.82 -7.11
CA GLY A 112 -17.44 -14.19 -7.65
C GLY A 112 -18.59 -15.05 -7.12
N TYR A 113 -18.53 -16.34 -7.40
CA TYR A 113 -19.54 -17.32 -6.96
C TYR A 113 -18.95 -18.25 -5.90
N TRP A 114 -19.54 -18.23 -4.72
CA TRP A 114 -18.97 -18.89 -3.54
C TRP A 114 -19.81 -20.13 -3.21
N GLY A 115 -19.14 -21.26 -3.06
CA GLY A 115 -19.71 -22.52 -2.58
C GLY A 115 -19.16 -22.83 -1.18
N TRP A 116 -19.60 -23.96 -0.63
CA TRP A 116 -19.15 -24.38 0.71
C TRP A 116 -17.68 -24.75 0.78
N ASP A 117 -17.12 -25.32 -0.31
CA ASP A 117 -15.75 -25.85 -0.32
C ASP A 117 -14.76 -24.94 -1.06
N ASN A 118 -15.24 -24.11 -1.98
CA ASN A 118 -14.40 -23.36 -2.91
C ASN A 118 -15.15 -22.16 -3.54
N VAL A 119 -14.37 -21.25 -4.11
CA VAL A 119 -14.87 -20.12 -4.92
C VAL A 119 -14.63 -20.45 -6.39
N VAL A 120 -15.62 -20.13 -7.23
CA VAL A 120 -15.53 -20.25 -8.68
C VAL A 120 -15.47 -18.86 -9.29
N LYS A 121 -14.46 -18.63 -10.14
CA LYS A 121 -14.39 -17.44 -10.97
C LYS A 121 -15.42 -17.63 -12.09
N PRO A 122 -16.46 -16.77 -12.18
CA PRO A 122 -17.47 -16.93 -13.22
C PRO A 122 -16.84 -16.85 -14.61
N GLY A 123 -17.33 -17.68 -15.53
CA GLY A 123 -17.07 -17.45 -16.96
C GLY A 123 -17.75 -16.17 -17.44
N ILE A 124 -17.29 -15.63 -18.58
CA ILE A 124 -17.77 -14.37 -19.19
C ILE A 124 -19.31 -14.32 -19.29
N ILE A 125 -19.95 -15.47 -19.52
CA ILE A 125 -21.41 -15.60 -19.64
C ILE A 125 -22.12 -15.40 -18.29
N SER A 126 -21.65 -16.01 -17.21
CA SER A 126 -22.23 -15.86 -15.87
C SER A 126 -22.03 -14.47 -15.26
N GLU A 127 -21.01 -13.75 -15.72
CA GLU A 127 -20.78 -12.35 -15.36
C GLU A 127 -21.74 -11.43 -16.11
N LEU A 128 -21.98 -11.70 -17.40
CA LEU A 128 -22.93 -10.95 -18.24
C LEU A 128 -24.40 -11.09 -17.81
N PHE A 129 -24.79 -12.25 -17.25
CA PHE A 129 -26.18 -12.54 -16.86
C PHE A 129 -26.47 -12.36 -15.36
N GLU A 130 -25.48 -11.97 -14.55
CA GLU A 130 -25.61 -11.71 -13.11
C GLU A 130 -26.44 -12.76 -12.34
N SER A 131 -26.31 -14.03 -12.71
CA SER A 131 -27.14 -15.10 -12.14
C SER A 131 -26.94 -15.19 -10.62
N ALA A 132 -28.02 -15.34 -9.84
CA ALA A 132 -27.88 -15.45 -8.38
C ALA A 132 -27.14 -16.73 -7.95
N LYS A 133 -27.15 -17.75 -8.80
CA LYS A 133 -26.60 -19.09 -8.54
C LYS A 133 -26.10 -19.71 -9.84
N ILE A 134 -24.97 -20.42 -9.76
CA ILE A 134 -24.49 -21.33 -10.80
C ILE A 134 -24.30 -22.72 -10.20
N THR A 135 -24.38 -23.75 -11.04
CA THR A 135 -24.09 -25.13 -10.66
C THR A 135 -22.99 -25.65 -11.57
N GLU A 136 -21.88 -26.09 -10.99
CA GLU A 136 -20.72 -26.62 -11.70
C GLU A 136 -20.25 -27.91 -10.99
N ASP A 137 -20.01 -28.96 -11.76
CA ASP A 137 -19.68 -30.31 -11.26
C ASP A 137 -20.64 -30.83 -10.17
N GLY A 138 -21.92 -30.47 -10.28
CA GLY A 138 -22.97 -30.87 -9.33
C GLY A 138 -22.92 -30.13 -7.98
N LYS A 139 -22.05 -29.11 -7.84
CA LYS A 139 -22.00 -28.22 -6.67
C LYS A 139 -22.64 -26.87 -6.99
N ASP A 140 -23.34 -26.34 -5.99
CA ASP A 140 -24.01 -25.05 -6.08
C ASP A 140 -23.12 -23.93 -5.56
N TYR A 141 -23.02 -22.85 -6.33
CA TYR A 141 -22.28 -21.65 -5.97
C TYR A 141 -23.20 -20.43 -6.08
N PHE A 142 -23.09 -19.51 -5.12
CA PHE A 142 -23.96 -18.35 -5.02
C PHE A 142 -23.19 -17.07 -5.32
N ARG A 143 -23.79 -16.15 -6.08
CA ARG A 143 -23.17 -14.87 -6.40
C ARG A 143 -22.98 -14.08 -5.11
N VAL A 144 -21.73 -13.71 -4.82
CA VAL A 144 -21.37 -12.85 -3.70
C VAL A 144 -20.97 -11.49 -4.24
N THR A 145 -21.45 -10.45 -3.57
CA THR A 145 -21.12 -9.06 -3.87
C THR A 145 -20.63 -8.36 -2.61
N ASN A 146 -20.09 -7.15 -2.78
CA ASN A 146 -19.83 -6.27 -1.65
C ASN A 146 -21.09 -6.05 -0.79
N GLY A 147 -22.25 -5.86 -1.39
CA GLY A 147 -23.53 -5.73 -0.70
C GLY A 147 -23.89 -6.97 0.12
N SER A 148 -23.58 -8.16 -0.39
CA SER A 148 -23.73 -9.43 0.36
C SER A 148 -22.86 -9.43 1.62
N PHE A 149 -21.62 -8.93 1.52
CA PHE A 149 -20.72 -8.82 2.67
C PHE A 149 -21.17 -7.76 3.67
N VAL A 150 -21.66 -6.59 3.20
CA VAL A 150 -22.20 -5.53 4.05
C VAL A 150 -23.40 -6.02 4.86
N GLN A 151 -24.34 -6.74 4.22
CA GLN A 151 -25.48 -7.34 4.91
C GLN A 151 -25.04 -8.35 5.99
N TYR A 152 -24.02 -9.17 5.69
CA TYR A 152 -23.45 -10.11 6.65
C TYR A 152 -22.77 -9.40 7.83
N ARG A 153 -22.01 -8.33 7.57
CA ARG A 153 -21.39 -7.45 8.58
C ARG A 153 -22.45 -6.83 9.50
N GLU A 154 -23.52 -6.27 8.94
CA GLU A 154 -24.63 -5.72 9.73
C GLU A 154 -25.30 -6.76 10.63
N LYS A 155 -25.52 -7.97 10.10
CA LYS A 155 -26.08 -9.08 10.87
C LYS A 155 -25.16 -9.44 12.05
N CYS A 156 -23.86 -9.58 11.81
CA CYS A 156 -22.88 -9.87 12.86
C CYS A 156 -22.86 -8.79 13.94
N HIS A 157 -22.88 -7.51 13.55
CA HIS A 157 -22.95 -6.39 14.49
C HIS A 157 -24.23 -6.42 15.34
N LYS A 158 -25.40 -6.70 14.74
CA LYS A 158 -26.67 -6.85 15.46
C LYS A 158 -26.64 -8.01 16.47
N GLU A 159 -25.89 -9.06 16.17
CA GLU A 159 -25.65 -10.21 17.05
C GLU A 159 -24.51 -10.00 18.06
N GLY A 160 -23.88 -8.81 18.09
CA GLY A 160 -22.76 -8.50 18.98
C GLY A 160 -21.45 -9.23 18.63
N LYS A 161 -21.33 -9.75 17.40
CA LYS A 161 -20.13 -10.45 16.91
C LYS A 161 -19.21 -9.49 16.16
N ASN A 162 -17.92 -9.51 16.50
CA ASN A 162 -16.88 -8.75 15.81
C ASN A 162 -16.00 -9.68 14.95
N VAL A 163 -16.60 -10.23 13.90
CA VAL A 163 -15.98 -11.24 13.00
C VAL A 163 -15.89 -10.77 11.55
N THR A 164 -16.11 -9.48 11.31
CA THR A 164 -16.14 -8.86 9.99
C THR A 164 -15.35 -7.55 10.03
N GLY A 165 -14.64 -7.21 8.96
CA GLY A 165 -13.86 -5.97 8.90
C GLY A 165 -13.22 -5.75 7.55
N ASP A 166 -12.59 -4.60 7.41
CA ASP A 166 -11.71 -4.25 6.29
C ASP A 166 -10.27 -4.57 6.72
N PHE A 167 -9.43 -4.98 5.76
CA PHE A 167 -8.07 -5.44 6.06
C PHE A 167 -7.04 -4.63 5.30
N PHE A 168 -5.97 -4.23 6.00
CA PHE A 168 -4.73 -3.89 5.34
C PHE A 168 -3.87 -5.14 5.24
N VAL A 169 -3.52 -5.52 4.02
CA VAL A 169 -2.61 -6.62 3.77
C VAL A 169 -1.24 -6.04 3.50
N TYR A 170 -0.24 -6.52 4.23
CA TYR A 170 1.15 -6.18 4.01
C TYR A 170 1.93 -7.45 3.68
N SER A 171 2.79 -7.38 2.66
CA SER A 171 3.77 -8.44 2.45
C SER A 171 4.87 -8.40 3.51
N THR A 172 5.69 -9.44 3.55
CA THR A 172 7.01 -9.35 4.19
C THR A 172 7.87 -8.28 3.50
N VAL A 173 8.84 -7.72 4.24
CA VAL A 173 9.75 -6.70 3.73
C VAL A 173 10.90 -7.34 2.96
N LYS A 174 11.06 -6.98 1.68
CA LYS A 174 12.26 -7.27 0.90
C LYS A 174 13.31 -6.21 1.22
N ARG A 175 14.43 -6.63 1.83
CA ARG A 175 15.57 -5.75 2.14
C ARG A 175 16.53 -5.69 0.95
N ILE A 176 16.98 -4.49 0.59
CA ILE A 176 17.91 -4.24 -0.50
C ILE A 176 19.02 -3.31 -0.01
N LYS A 177 20.27 -3.78 -0.02
CA LYS A 177 21.44 -2.96 0.25
C LYS A 177 21.66 -1.95 -0.87
N VAL A 178 21.93 -0.71 -0.51
CA VAL A 178 22.15 0.39 -1.44
C VAL A 178 23.26 1.30 -0.92
N ASP A 179 23.74 2.21 -1.76
CA ASP A 179 24.63 3.31 -1.39
C ASP A 179 24.10 4.58 -2.04
N ILE A 180 23.09 5.18 -1.39
CA ILE A 180 22.45 6.40 -1.87
C ILE A 180 22.91 7.54 -0.98
N THR A 181 23.59 8.52 -1.56
CA THR A 181 23.98 9.76 -0.89
C THR A 181 23.23 10.94 -1.51
N ILE A 182 22.57 11.73 -0.67
CA ILE A 182 21.88 12.97 -1.06
C ILE A 182 22.51 14.12 -0.29
N HIS A 183 22.92 15.15 -1.02
CA HIS A 183 23.42 16.40 -0.43
C HIS A 183 22.33 17.45 -0.51
N LEU A 184 22.08 18.14 0.59
CA LEU A 184 21.12 19.24 0.68
C LEU A 184 21.79 20.43 1.36
N ASN A 185 21.35 21.64 1.03
CA ASN A 185 21.68 22.85 1.76
C ASN A 185 20.41 23.57 2.25
N ASP A 186 20.60 24.74 2.84
CA ASP A 186 19.53 25.62 3.29
C ASP A 186 18.57 26.06 2.16
N ILE A 187 19.08 26.28 0.94
CA ILE A 187 18.28 26.62 -0.25
C ILE A 187 17.31 25.47 -0.60
N ASP A 188 17.77 24.21 -0.56
CA ASP A 188 16.92 23.04 -0.85
C ASP A 188 15.79 22.90 0.18
N ILE A 189 16.09 23.15 1.46
CA ILE A 189 15.09 23.13 2.54
C ILE A 189 14.10 24.28 2.37
N GLU A 190 14.57 25.47 1.99
CA GLU A 190 13.71 26.62 1.70
C GLU A 190 12.78 26.36 0.50
N GLU A 191 13.29 25.74 -0.56
CA GLU A 191 12.47 25.34 -1.70
C GLU A 191 11.38 24.35 -1.27
N TYR A 192 11.72 23.34 -0.47
CA TYR A 192 10.77 22.39 0.08
C TYR A 192 9.66 23.07 0.89
N VAL A 193 10.02 23.98 1.81
CA VAL A 193 9.05 24.73 2.63
C VAL A 193 8.14 25.60 1.75
N THR A 194 8.72 26.27 0.74
CA THR A 194 7.97 27.14 -0.17
C THR A 194 6.97 26.35 -1.02
N ARG A 195 7.38 25.20 -1.57
CA ARG A 195 6.52 24.35 -2.41
C ARG A 195 5.40 23.70 -1.60
N THR A 196 5.66 23.31 -0.36
CA THR A 196 4.65 22.68 0.49
C THR A 196 3.61 23.69 0.98
N ASN A 197 4.01 24.90 1.34
CA ASN A 197 3.07 25.96 1.75
C ASN A 197 2.14 26.43 0.61
N LYS A 198 2.57 26.35 -0.65
CA LYS A 198 1.71 26.68 -1.81
C LYS A 198 0.64 25.61 -2.11
N ARG A 199 0.78 24.41 -1.54
CA ARG A 199 -0.11 23.27 -1.77
C ARG A 199 -1.07 23.02 -0.60
N ALA A 200 -0.92 23.76 0.50
CA ALA A 200 -1.80 23.75 1.67
C ALA A 200 -2.87 24.83 1.53
#